data_AF-A0A954NTQ8-F1
#
_entry.id   AF-A0A954NTQ8-F1
#
_cell.length_a   1.000
_cell.length_b   1.000
_cell.length_c   1.000
_cell.angle_alpha   90.00
_cell.angle_beta   90.00
_cell.angle_gamma   90.00
#
_symmetry.space_group_name_H-M   'P 1'
#
loop_
_entity.id
_entity.type
_entity.pdbx_description
1 polymer ?
#
loop_
_entity_poly.entity_id
_entity_poly.type
_entity_poly.pdbx_seq_one_letter_code
_entity_poly.pdbx_strand_id
1 'polypeptide(L)' 'LAGRDKILPVGSGAYEREMLQIVVDSGYSGPIGILDHRSELDAEESLRANLEGLKLVIEDLHE' A
#
# COMPACT_ATOMS: atom_id res chain seq x y z
N LEU A 1 7.75 -7.06 24.01
CA LEU A 1 7.25 -5.83 23.34
C LEU A 1 6.55 -6.27 22.06
N ALA A 2 5.27 -6.65 22.16
CA ALA A 2 4.47 -6.98 20.98
C ALA A 2 4.16 -5.67 20.23
N GLY A 3 4.42 -5.67 18.91
CA GLY A 3 4.49 -4.50 18.04
C GLY A 3 3.28 -3.56 18.10
N ARG A 4 3.57 -2.26 18.17
CA ARG A 4 2.58 -1.19 18.33
C ARG A 4 1.90 -0.78 17.02
N ASP A 5 2.46 -1.12 15.86
CA ASP A 5 1.81 -0.86 14.56
C ASP A 5 1.86 -2.13 13.71
N LYS A 6 0.78 -2.93 13.74
CA LYS A 6 0.71 -4.18 12.97
C LYS A 6 0.30 -3.97 11.51
N ILE A 7 -0.39 -2.86 11.22
CA ILE A 7 -0.92 -2.54 9.89
C ILE A 7 -0.78 -1.03 9.67
N LEU A 8 0.04 -0.68 8.68
CA LEU A 8 0.28 0.70 8.25
C LEU A 8 -0.49 0.97 6.96
N PRO A 9 -0.82 2.24 6.64
CA PRO A 9 -1.25 2.61 5.30
C PRO A 9 -0.18 2.25 4.27
N VAL A 10 -0.60 1.85 3.07
CA VAL A 10 0.31 1.63 1.92
C VAL A 10 1.27 2.80 1.76
N GLY A 11 2.54 2.52 1.49
CA GLY A 11 3.58 3.55 1.30
C GLY A 11 4.19 4.11 2.59
N SER A 12 3.67 3.73 3.76
CA SER A 12 4.32 4.01 5.06
C SER A 12 5.23 2.87 5.55
N GLY A 13 5.19 1.71 4.90
CA GLY A 13 6.08 0.59 5.16
C GLY A 13 7.41 0.68 4.41
N ALA A 14 8.24 -0.34 4.59
CA ALA A 14 9.61 -0.36 4.07
C ALA A 14 9.77 -1.16 2.77
N TYR A 15 8.76 -1.91 2.33
CA TYR A 15 8.92 -2.95 1.30
C TYR A 15 7.98 -2.77 0.10
N GLU A 16 7.03 -1.85 0.16
CA GLU A 16 5.98 -1.66 -0.84
C GLU A 16 6.55 -1.40 -2.24
N ARG A 17 7.62 -0.62 -2.35
CA ARG A 17 8.32 -0.36 -3.61
C ARG A 17 8.82 -1.65 -4.26
N GLU A 18 9.59 -2.44 -3.53
CA GLU A 18 10.16 -3.70 -4.03
C GLU A 18 9.05 -4.69 -4.41
N MET A 19 8.01 -4.82 -3.58
CA MET A 19 6.87 -5.68 -3.89
C MET A 19 6.15 -5.26 -5.18
N LEU A 20 5.90 -3.97 -5.37
CA LEU A 20 5.24 -3.47 -6.58
C LEU A 20 6.12 -3.61 -7.81
N GLN A 21 7.45 -3.42 -7.70
CA GLN A 21 8.38 -3.71 -8.79
C GLN A 21 8.28 -5.17 -9.26
N ILE A 22 8.23 -6.13 -8.33
CA ILE A 22 8.07 -7.56 -8.67
C ILE A 22 6.77 -7.81 -9.43
N VAL A 23 5.67 -7.17 -9.02
CA VAL A 23 4.38 -7.29 -9.71
C VAL A 23 4.46 -6.73 -11.14
N VAL A 24 5.09 -5.56 -11.31
CA VAL A 24 5.32 -4.95 -12.64
C VAL A 24 6.18 -5.86 -13.52
N ASP A 25 7.30 -6.36 -13.00
CA ASP A 25 8.24 -7.22 -13.71
C ASP A 25 7.63 -8.56 -14.12
N SER A 26 6.62 -9.03 -13.38
CA SER A 26 5.86 -10.24 -13.74
C SER A 26 4.98 -10.06 -14.99
N GLY A 27 4.79 -8.83 -15.47
CA GLY A 27 3.90 -8.51 -16.57
C GLY A 27 2.41 -8.50 -16.18
N TYR A 28 2.10 -8.42 -14.88
CA TYR A 28 0.72 -8.33 -14.41
C TYR A 28 0.08 -7.00 -14.81
N SER A 29 -1.07 -7.08 -15.50
CA SER A 29 -1.83 -5.91 -15.99
C SER A 29 -3.29 -5.91 -15.51
N GLY A 30 -3.62 -6.76 -14.54
CA GLY A 30 -4.94 -6.81 -13.93
C GLY A 30 -5.15 -5.75 -12.84
N PRO A 31 -6.36 -5.67 -12.26
CA PRO A 31 -6.66 -4.74 -11.18
C PRO A 31 -6.02 -5.16 -9.85
N ILE A 32 -5.52 -4.18 -9.09
CA ILE A 32 -5.01 -4.38 -7.73
C ILE A 32 -6.09 -3.93 -6.73
N GLY A 33 -6.49 -4.82 -5.83
CA GLY A 33 -7.46 -4.54 -4.76
C GLY A 33 -6.77 -4.12 -3.46
N ILE A 34 -7.38 -3.18 -2.73
CA ILE A 34 -6.95 -2.76 -1.38
C ILE A 34 -7.93 -3.37 -0.37
N LEU A 35 -7.40 -4.12 0.60
CA LEU A 35 -8.17 -4.73 1.67
C LEU A 35 -7.96 -3.96 2.97
N ASP A 36 -9.05 -3.51 3.58
CA ASP A 36 -9.00 -2.82 4.87
C ASP A 36 -9.01 -3.81 6.05
N HIS A 37 -8.38 -3.41 7.15
CA HIS A 37 -8.37 -4.15 8.42
C HIS A 37 -8.35 -3.22 9.64
N ARG A 38 -8.42 -1.90 9.45
CA ARG A 38 -8.30 -0.92 10.52
C ARG A 38 -9.66 -0.57 11.07
N SER A 39 -10.18 -1.47 11.93
CA SER A 39 -11.52 -1.35 12.51
C SER A 39 -11.76 -0.07 13.32
N GLU A 40 -10.68 0.63 13.69
CA GLU A 40 -10.72 1.90 14.41
C GLU A 40 -10.93 3.13 13.50
N LEU A 41 -10.76 2.99 12.18
CA LEU A 41 -10.94 4.06 11.20
C LEU A 41 -12.21 3.83 10.37
N ASP A 42 -12.74 4.93 9.84
CA ASP A 42 -13.75 4.83 8.77
C ASP A 42 -13.12 4.23 7.51
N ALA A 43 -13.88 3.39 6.80
CA ALA A 43 -13.38 2.69 5.62
C ALA A 43 -13.00 3.65 4.49
N GLU A 44 -13.71 4.77 4.33
CA GLU A 44 -13.38 5.79 3.33
C GLU A 44 -12.07 6.49 3.70
N GLU A 45 -11.87 6.83 4.97
CA GLU A 45 -10.63 7.43 5.46
C GLU A 45 -9.43 6.49 5.27
N SER A 46 -9.59 5.21 5.64
CA SER A 46 -8.58 4.17 5.42
C SER A 46 -8.25 4.02 3.93
N LEU A 47 -9.26 3.97 3.07
CA LEU A 47 -9.06 3.84 1.63
C LEU A 47 -8.33 5.05 1.04
N ARG A 48 -8.71 6.27 1.40
CA ARG A 48 -8.06 7.50 0.91
C ARG A 48 -6.57 7.53 1.26
N ALA A 49 -6.22 7.19 2.51
CA ALA A 49 -4.82 7.12 2.95
C ALA A 49 -4.01 6.07 2.17
N ASN A 50 -4.59 4.89 1.94
CA ASN A 50 -3.93 3.84 1.15
C ASN A 50 -3.77 4.22 -0.33
N LEU A 51 -4.74 4.91 -0.93
CA LEU A 51 -4.65 5.38 -2.32
C LEU A 51 -3.58 6.46 -2.48
N GLU A 52 -3.49 7.41 -1.55
CA GLU A 52 -2.47 8.45 -1.57
C GLU A 52 -1.07 7.86 -1.41
N GLY A 53 -0.88 6.95 -0.45
CA GLY A 53 0.39 6.29 -0.26
C GLY A 53 0.79 5.39 -1.42
N LEU A 54 -0.15 4.66 -2.03
CA LEU A 54 0.11 3.88 -3.25
C LEU A 54 0.58 4.78 -4.40
N LYS A 55 -0.03 5.95 -4.58
CA LYS A 55 0.37 6.90 -5.60
C LYS A 55 1.84 7.33 -5.44
N LEU A 56 2.28 7.62 -4.21
CA LEU A 56 3.67 7.99 -3.93
C LEU A 56 4.64 6.86 -4.27
N VAL A 57 4.31 5.61 -3.94
CA VAL A 57 5.17 4.47 -4.28
C VAL A 57 5.25 4.25 -5.79
N ILE A 58 4.15 4.47 -6.52
CA ILE A 58 4.15 4.39 -7.99
C ILE A 58 5.00 5.51 -8.60
N GLU A 59 4.96 6.73 -8.06
CA GLU A 59 5.81 7.83 -8.50
C GLU A 59 7.30 7.48 -8.32
N ASP A 60 7.68 6.92 -7.16
CA ASP A 60 9.05 6.46 -6.85
C ASP A 60 9.52 5.25 -7.68
N LEU A 61 8.60 4.48 -8.28
CA LEU A 61 8.94 3.41 -9.24
C LEU A 61 9.29 3.95 -10.62
N HIS A 62 8.85 5.16 -10.96
CA HIS A 62 9.05 5.76 -12.28
C HIS A 62 10.27 6.71 -12.33
N GLU A 63 10.93 6.94 -11.20
CA GLU A 63 12.22 7.64 -11.09
C GLU A 63 13.41 6.69 -11.35
#